data_AF-A0A0B7A9K4-F1
#
_entry.id   AF-A0A0B7A9K4-F1
#
_cell.length_a   1.000
_cell.length_b   1.000
_cell.length_c   1.000
_cell.angle_alpha   90.00
_cell.angle_beta   90.00
_cell.angle_gamma   90.00
#
_symmetry.space_group_name_H-M   'P 1'
#
loop_
_entity.id
_entity.type
_entity.pdbx_description
1 polymer ?
#
loop_
_entity_poly.entity_id
_entity_poly.type
_entity_poly.pdbx_seq_one_letter_code
_entity_poly.pdbx_strand_id
1 'polypeptide(L)'
;NIGPQPLDNTNIERGASFISNNLNEYSNREATGRFELTPGTYVIIPNTVHPDQEAEFLLRLFTDKQIDSGVLGGKVKLTVAQPSNDTEIKTYERHAGSDKKLDAYELSTYLENISAAEFGEPLKFPAESCRSLVAIMDDNKSGVLNLNEVKRTWKTIKAYRDVFKQFDVNKTNSVDSYELGTMFSKLGFPVSRNVLASIVKCYGGRDNQISLPDFVMMICKLTFLFTSFKDQQLRRNDGS
;
A
#
# COMPACT_ATOMS: atom_id res chain seq x y z
N ASN A 1 -24.19 14.18 -2.64
CA ASN A 1 -24.52 14.04 -1.21
C ASN A 1 -24.59 12.57 -0.83
N ILE A 2 -23.45 11.95 -0.60
CA ILE A 2 -23.39 10.63 0.04
C ILE A 2 -22.22 10.75 1.02
N GLY A 3 -22.54 11.20 2.24
CA GLY A 3 -21.62 11.10 3.37
C GLY A 3 -21.44 9.64 3.79
N PRO A 4 -20.46 9.33 4.65
CA PRO A 4 -20.27 7.98 5.16
C PRO A 4 -21.58 7.50 5.82
N GLN A 5 -22.07 6.34 5.38
CA GLN A 5 -23.18 5.67 6.06
C GLN A 5 -22.66 5.03 7.36
N PRO A 6 -23.46 5.06 8.44
CA PRO A 6 -23.13 4.33 9.66
C PRO A 6 -22.99 2.84 9.35
N LEU A 7 -22.11 2.16 10.10
CA LEU A 7 -21.91 0.72 9.99
C LEU A 7 -23.26 0.00 10.02
N ASP A 8 -23.54 -0.78 8.97
CA ASP A 8 -24.75 -1.58 8.88
C ASP A 8 -24.66 -2.74 9.88
N ASN A 9 -25.37 -2.57 11.00
CA ASN A 9 -25.37 -3.49 12.14
C ASN A 9 -26.19 -4.78 11.89
N THR A 10 -26.70 -4.99 10.67
CA THR A 10 -27.57 -6.14 10.37
C THR A 10 -26.83 -7.46 10.19
N ASN A 11 -25.50 -7.45 10.03
CA ASN A 11 -24.67 -8.66 9.83
C ASN A 11 -23.62 -8.90 10.92
N ILE A 12 -23.85 -8.38 12.11
CA ILE A 12 -22.97 -8.66 13.25
C ILE A 12 -23.30 -10.06 13.75
N GLU A 13 -22.33 -10.98 13.70
CA GLU A 13 -22.45 -12.35 14.19
C GLU A 13 -23.11 -12.39 15.57
N ARG A 14 -23.99 -13.38 15.81
CA ARG A 14 -24.84 -13.59 17.00
C ARG A 14 -24.11 -13.65 18.37
N GLY A 15 -22.83 -13.29 18.46
CA GLY A 15 -22.03 -13.25 19.69
C GLY A 15 -21.42 -11.88 20.02
N ALA A 16 -21.60 -10.84 19.19
CA ALA A 16 -21.04 -9.53 19.51
C ALA A 16 -21.81 -8.87 20.66
N SER A 17 -21.23 -8.88 21.85
CA SER A 17 -21.71 -8.09 22.98
C SER A 17 -21.18 -6.67 22.84
N PHE A 18 -22.06 -5.72 22.59
CA PHE A 18 -21.71 -4.30 22.62
C PHE A 18 -21.56 -3.86 24.08
N ILE A 19 -20.32 -3.62 24.49
CA ILE A 19 -20.04 -2.94 25.75
C ILE A 19 -19.83 -1.46 25.41
N SER A 20 -20.92 -0.72 25.24
CA SER A 20 -20.86 0.75 25.17
C SER A 20 -20.94 1.29 26.59
N ASN A 21 -19.85 1.87 27.08
CA ASN A 21 -19.90 2.78 28.21
C ASN A 21 -19.64 4.18 27.69
N ASN A 22 -20.56 5.10 27.97
CA ASN A 22 -20.31 6.53 27.95
C ASN A 22 -19.25 6.83 29.02
N LEU A 23 -17.98 6.61 28.68
CA LEU A 23 -16.83 7.02 29.49
C LEU A 23 -16.75 8.55 29.43
N ASN A 24 -17.64 9.19 30.22
CA ASN A 24 -17.83 10.63 30.46
C ASN A 24 -17.71 11.57 29.25
N GLU A 25 -18.86 12.19 28.92
CA GLU A 25 -19.07 13.37 28.05
C GLU A 25 -18.33 14.66 28.47
N TYR A 26 -17.26 14.58 29.27
CA TYR A 26 -16.51 15.75 29.72
C TYR A 26 -15.09 15.69 29.19
N SER A 27 -14.72 16.74 28.45
CA SER A 27 -13.41 17.10 27.90
C SER A 27 -12.22 16.72 28.80
N ASN A 28 -11.89 15.43 28.84
CA ASN A 28 -10.74 14.90 29.56
C ASN A 28 -9.81 14.28 28.53
N ARG A 29 -8.51 14.48 28.76
CA ARG A 29 -7.44 14.01 27.88
C ARG A 29 -7.38 12.48 27.75
N GLU A 30 -8.02 11.74 28.66
CA GLU A 30 -7.99 10.28 28.73
C GLU A 30 -9.35 9.73 29.15
N ALA A 31 -9.75 8.62 28.53
CA ALA A 31 -10.89 7.80 28.92
C ALA A 31 -10.39 6.40 29.28
N THR A 32 -10.56 6.00 30.54
CA THR A 32 -10.10 4.71 31.05
C THR A 32 -11.28 3.87 31.53
N GLY A 33 -11.37 2.62 31.08
CA GLY A 33 -12.36 1.65 31.54
C GLY A 33 -11.70 0.34 31.97
N ARG A 34 -12.26 -0.32 33.00
CA ARG A 34 -11.87 -1.67 33.39
C ARG A 34 -12.98 -2.63 33.01
N PHE A 35 -12.61 -3.72 32.34
CA PHE A 35 -13.55 -4.71 31.83
C PHE A 35 -13.13 -6.11 32.28
N GLU A 36 -14.12 -6.92 32.64
CA GLU A 36 -13.95 -8.36 32.82
C GLU A 36 -14.67 -9.03 31.66
N LEU A 37 -13.92 -9.72 30.81
CA LEU A 37 -14.41 -10.33 29.59
C LEU A 37 -14.25 -11.84 29.67
N THR A 38 -15.20 -12.56 29.09
CA THR A 38 -15.03 -13.99 28.85
C THR A 38 -13.87 -14.24 27.87
N PRO A 39 -13.25 -15.43 27.83
CA PRO A 39 -12.25 -15.72 26.81
C PRO A 39 -12.87 -15.64 25.40
N GLY A 40 -12.26 -14.86 24.51
CA GLY A 40 -12.77 -14.64 23.15
C GLY A 40 -11.99 -13.58 22.38
N THR A 41 -12.42 -13.30 21.16
CA THR A 41 -11.85 -12.25 20.30
C THR A 41 -12.69 -10.99 20.40
N TYR A 42 -12.04 -9.86 20.68
CA TYR A 42 -12.69 -8.57 20.89
C TYR A 42 -12.15 -7.53 19.92
N VAL A 43 -13.02 -6.63 19.47
CA VAL A 43 -12.65 -5.47 18.65
C VAL A 43 -12.90 -4.21 19.47
N ILE A 44 -11.90 -3.32 19.51
CA ILE A 44 -11.99 -2.03 20.19
C ILE A 44 -12.04 -0.94 19.11
N ILE A 45 -13.12 -0.14 19.11
CA ILE A 45 -13.33 0.94 18.15
C ILE A 45 -13.31 2.28 18.90
N PRO A 46 -12.15 2.96 18.96
CA PRO A 46 -12.09 4.32 19.51
C PRO A 46 -12.82 5.29 18.56
N ASN A 47 -13.63 6.19 19.11
CA ASN A 47 -14.37 7.19 18.34
C ASN A 47 -14.40 8.55 19.05
N THR A 48 -14.65 9.62 18.28
CA THR A 48 -14.98 10.95 18.78
C THR A 48 -16.50 11.10 18.92
N VAL A 49 -16.94 12.05 19.76
CA VAL A 49 -18.37 12.32 20.00
C VAL A 49 -19.08 12.79 18.73
N HIS A 50 -18.39 13.59 17.90
CA HIS A 50 -18.93 14.06 16.63
C HIS A 50 -18.25 13.35 15.45
N PRO A 51 -19.02 12.99 14.40
CA PRO A 51 -18.45 12.54 13.14
C PRO A 51 -17.55 13.63 12.53
N ASP A 52 -16.58 13.21 11.71
CA ASP A 52 -15.63 14.08 11.00
C ASP A 52 -14.66 14.89 11.87
N GLN A 53 -14.58 14.58 13.17
CA GLN A 53 -13.60 15.17 14.08
C GLN A 53 -12.29 14.37 14.08
N GLU A 54 -11.19 15.00 13.67
CA GLU A 54 -9.86 14.39 13.71
C GLU A 54 -9.28 14.46 15.13
N ALA A 55 -8.71 13.35 15.61
CA ALA A 55 -8.08 13.27 16.92
C ALA A 55 -6.83 12.38 16.86
N GLU A 56 -5.77 12.80 17.55
CA GLU A 56 -4.64 11.94 17.88
C GLU A 56 -4.93 11.25 19.21
N PHE A 57 -4.76 9.94 19.28
CA PHE A 57 -5.01 9.17 20.50
C PHE A 57 -3.97 8.08 20.70
N LEU A 58 -3.87 7.63 21.95
CA LEU A 58 -3.06 6.49 22.35
C LEU A 58 -3.96 5.49 23.08
N LEU A 59 -4.13 4.29 22.51
CA LEU A 59 -4.81 3.20 23.19
C LEU A 59 -3.79 2.36 23.97
N ARG A 60 -4.01 2.19 25.28
CA ARG A 60 -3.21 1.31 26.14
C ARG A 60 -4.10 0.18 26.66
N LEU A 61 -3.61 -1.05 26.52
CA LEU A 61 -4.28 -2.25 27.03
C LEU A 61 -3.45 -2.85 28.15
N PHE A 62 -4.08 -3.01 29.31
CA PHE A 62 -3.50 -3.69 30.46
C PHE A 62 -4.33 -4.95 30.71
N THR A 63 -3.69 -6.12 30.64
CA THR A 63 -4.33 -7.41 30.87
C THR A 63 -3.60 -8.18 31.95
N ASP A 64 -4.37 -8.87 32.81
CA ASP A 64 -3.80 -9.71 33.86
C ASP A 64 -3.20 -11.02 33.31
N LYS A 65 -3.51 -11.37 32.06
CA LYS A 65 -2.99 -12.54 31.34
C LYS A 65 -2.36 -12.11 30.01
N GLN A 66 -1.39 -12.89 29.54
CA GLN A 66 -0.78 -12.67 28.23
C GLN A 66 -1.83 -12.88 27.13
N ILE A 67 -2.04 -11.86 26.30
CA ILE A 67 -2.96 -11.89 25.16
C ILE A 67 -2.19 -11.63 23.86
N ASP A 68 -2.66 -12.19 22.76
CA ASP A 68 -2.21 -11.77 21.43
C ASP A 68 -3.01 -10.53 21.03
N SER A 69 -2.32 -9.41 20.81
CA SER A 69 -2.93 -8.15 20.39
C SER A 69 -2.25 -7.68 19.11
N GLY A 70 -3.03 -7.43 18.07
CA GLY A 70 -2.57 -6.89 16.79
C GLY A 70 -3.46 -5.75 16.32
N VAL A 71 -2.88 -4.79 15.62
CA VAL A 71 -3.68 -3.84 14.82
C VAL A 71 -4.28 -4.63 13.66
N LEU A 72 -5.59 -4.51 13.43
CA LEU A 72 -6.26 -5.00 12.23
C LEU A 72 -5.84 -4.16 11.01
N GLY A 73 -4.56 -4.26 10.66
CA GLY A 73 -3.97 -3.73 9.44
C GLY A 73 -3.42 -4.90 8.65
N GLY A 74 -4.11 -5.28 7.57
CA GLY A 74 -3.78 -6.46 6.78
C GLY A 74 -2.35 -6.42 6.26
N LYS A 75 -1.51 -7.37 6.65
CA LYS A 75 -0.30 -7.68 5.89
C LYS A 75 -0.73 -8.20 4.53
N VAL A 76 -0.61 -7.37 3.50
CA VAL A 76 -0.90 -7.72 2.12
C VAL A 76 0.12 -8.79 1.68
N LYS A 77 -0.24 -10.07 1.79
CA LYS A 77 0.41 -11.14 1.03
C LYS A 77 -0.15 -11.11 -0.38
N LEU A 78 0.53 -10.38 -1.26
CA LEU A 78 0.24 -10.35 -2.69
C LEU A 78 0.43 -11.75 -3.27
N THR A 79 -0.67 -12.48 -3.46
CA THR A 79 -0.68 -13.75 -4.17
C THR A 79 -1.28 -13.48 -5.55
N VAL A 80 -0.44 -13.45 -6.58
CA VAL A 80 -0.86 -13.22 -7.97
C VAL A 80 -0.63 -14.49 -8.77
N ALA A 81 -1.67 -14.96 -9.44
CA ALA A 81 -1.66 -16.09 -10.37
C ALA A 81 -0.81 -15.77 -11.62
N GLN A 82 0.01 -16.72 -12.08
CA GLN A 82 0.91 -16.55 -13.23
C GLN A 82 0.16 -16.72 -14.56
N PRO A 83 0.21 -15.75 -15.50
CA PRO A 83 0.12 -16.02 -16.92
C PRO A 83 1.52 -16.21 -17.53
N SER A 84 1.55 -16.88 -18.69
CA SER A 84 2.66 -17.51 -19.42
C SER A 84 3.98 -16.73 -19.55
N ASN A 85 5.08 -17.37 -19.13
CA ASN A 85 6.48 -16.92 -19.22
C ASN A 85 6.96 -16.51 -20.64
N ASP A 86 6.32 -16.97 -21.71
CA ASP A 86 6.85 -16.89 -23.07
C ASP A 86 6.93 -15.47 -23.64
N THR A 87 5.89 -14.65 -23.42
CA THR A 87 5.85 -13.27 -23.94
C THR A 87 6.87 -12.38 -23.23
N GLU A 88 7.00 -12.53 -21.91
CA GLU A 88 7.98 -11.81 -21.09
C GLU A 88 9.42 -12.11 -21.55
N ILE A 89 9.75 -13.39 -21.79
CA ILE A 89 11.09 -13.79 -22.25
C ILE A 89 11.37 -13.28 -23.66
N LYS A 90 10.44 -13.46 -24.61
CA LYS A 90 10.62 -12.99 -26.00
C LYS A 90 10.77 -11.48 -26.08
N THR A 91 9.98 -10.75 -25.28
CA THR A 91 10.08 -9.29 -25.20
C THR A 91 11.42 -8.90 -24.56
N TYR A 92 11.85 -9.58 -23.50
CA TYR A 92 13.15 -9.34 -22.89
C TYR A 92 14.29 -9.53 -23.89
N GLU A 93 14.33 -10.66 -24.60
CA GLU A 93 15.39 -10.96 -25.58
C GLU A 93 15.45 -9.95 -26.73
N ARG A 94 14.32 -9.32 -27.07
CA ARG A 94 14.28 -8.26 -28.09
C ARG A 94 14.92 -6.95 -27.62
N HIS A 95 14.82 -6.67 -26.32
CA HIS A 95 15.27 -5.41 -25.73
C HIS A 95 16.62 -5.52 -25.03
N ALA A 96 17.01 -6.73 -24.63
CA ALA A 96 18.30 -6.99 -24.02
C ALA A 96 19.37 -6.92 -25.10
N GLY A 97 20.35 -6.04 -24.92
CA GLY A 97 21.51 -5.92 -25.79
C GLY A 97 22.38 -7.19 -25.78
N SER A 98 23.60 -7.05 -26.34
CA SER A 98 24.55 -8.17 -26.40
C SER A 98 24.98 -8.73 -25.04
N ASP A 99 24.81 -7.96 -23.97
CA ASP A 99 25.11 -8.32 -22.59
C ASP A 99 23.99 -9.13 -21.91
N LYS A 100 22.84 -9.29 -22.58
CA LYS A 100 21.64 -9.94 -22.07
C LYS A 100 21.15 -9.33 -20.75
N LYS A 101 21.22 -8.00 -20.61
CA LYS A 101 20.65 -7.25 -19.48
C LYS A 101 19.83 -6.08 -19.99
N LEU A 102 19.09 -5.42 -19.09
CA LEU A 102 18.37 -4.19 -19.39
C LEU A 102 18.91 -3.04 -18.53
N ASP A 103 19.36 -1.99 -19.18
CA ASP A 103 19.53 -0.68 -18.54
C ASP A 103 18.18 0.06 -18.38
N ALA A 104 18.21 1.28 -17.87
CA ALA A 104 17.00 2.06 -17.65
C ALA A 104 16.25 2.45 -18.94
N TYR A 105 16.96 2.69 -20.05
CA TYR A 105 16.35 3.04 -21.32
C TYR A 105 15.73 1.81 -21.98
N GLU A 106 16.45 0.68 -21.97
CA GLU A 106 15.97 -0.60 -22.46
C GLU A 106 14.77 -1.06 -21.63
N LEU A 107 14.81 -0.91 -20.30
CA LEU A 107 13.69 -1.19 -19.41
C LEU A 107 12.45 -0.35 -19.76
N SER A 108 12.61 0.94 -20.08
CA SER A 108 11.48 1.79 -20.51
C SER A 108 10.79 1.21 -21.74
N THR A 109 11.57 0.85 -22.76
CA THR A 109 11.01 0.31 -24.01
C THR A 109 10.43 -1.09 -23.83
N TYR A 110 11.05 -1.92 -22.98
CA TYR A 110 10.52 -3.22 -22.58
C TYR A 110 9.16 -3.07 -21.91
N LEU A 111 9.04 -2.18 -20.92
CA LEU A 111 7.80 -1.94 -20.18
C LEU A 111 6.68 -1.43 -21.08
N GLU A 112 6.98 -0.54 -22.02
CA GLU A 112 6.01 -0.04 -22.99
C GLU A 112 5.45 -1.17 -23.88
N ASN A 113 6.33 -2.04 -24.38
CA ASN A 113 5.93 -3.13 -25.28
C ASN A 113 5.22 -4.28 -24.55
N ILE A 114 5.72 -4.71 -23.38
CA ILE A 114 5.10 -5.80 -22.62
C ILE A 114 3.72 -5.39 -22.07
N SER A 115 3.55 -4.13 -21.67
CA SER A 115 2.25 -3.61 -21.25
C SER A 115 1.27 -3.48 -22.41
N ALA A 116 1.71 -3.00 -23.59
CA ALA A 116 0.87 -3.02 -24.78
C ALA A 116 0.39 -4.43 -25.14
N ALA A 117 1.26 -5.44 -25.00
CA ALA A 117 0.95 -6.84 -25.29
C ALA A 117 0.01 -7.49 -24.25
N GLU A 118 0.27 -7.30 -22.95
CA GLU A 118 -0.51 -7.96 -21.88
C GLU A 118 -1.75 -7.16 -21.45
N PHE A 119 -1.69 -5.83 -21.49
CA PHE A 119 -2.76 -4.96 -21.01
C PHE A 119 -3.58 -4.32 -22.12
N GLY A 120 -3.10 -4.38 -23.38
CA GLY A 120 -3.71 -3.68 -24.50
C GLY A 120 -3.43 -2.17 -24.52
N GLU A 121 -2.63 -1.66 -23.57
CA GLU A 121 -2.29 -0.25 -23.42
C GLU A 121 -0.80 -0.08 -23.07
N PRO A 122 -0.04 0.76 -23.82
CA PRO A 122 1.36 1.00 -23.53
C PRO A 122 1.53 1.88 -22.29
N LEU A 123 2.22 1.36 -21.28
CA LEU A 123 2.65 2.11 -20.10
C LEU A 123 4.01 2.76 -20.37
N LYS A 124 4.01 4.09 -20.39
CA LYS A 124 5.21 4.88 -20.64
C LYS A 124 5.82 5.34 -19.33
N PHE A 125 7.03 4.85 -19.05
CA PHE A 125 7.83 5.28 -17.91
C PHE A 125 8.96 6.18 -18.42
N PRO A 126 9.14 7.40 -17.88
CA PRO A 126 10.31 8.22 -18.18
C PRO A 126 11.61 7.50 -17.79
N ALA A 127 12.71 7.79 -18.49
CA ALA A 127 14.00 7.16 -18.22
C ALA A 127 14.45 7.30 -16.75
N GLU A 128 14.18 8.44 -16.11
CA GLU A 128 14.49 8.64 -14.68
C GLU A 128 13.64 7.75 -13.74
N SER A 129 12.39 7.49 -14.12
CA SER A 129 11.53 6.53 -13.40
C SER A 129 12.09 5.12 -13.54
N CYS A 130 12.53 4.73 -14.74
CA CYS A 130 13.19 3.45 -14.96
C CYS A 130 14.52 3.34 -14.22
N ARG A 131 15.36 4.39 -14.16
CA ARG A 131 16.58 4.37 -13.33
C ARG A 131 16.27 4.13 -11.85
N SER A 132 15.21 4.76 -11.35
CA SER A 132 14.73 4.53 -9.99
C SER A 132 14.25 3.09 -9.79
N LEU A 133 13.53 2.51 -10.76
CA LEU A 133 13.10 1.11 -10.71
C LEU A 133 14.27 0.15 -10.73
N VAL A 134 15.27 0.36 -11.60
CA VAL A 134 16.49 -0.44 -11.62
C VAL A 134 17.14 -0.42 -10.24
N ALA A 135 17.35 0.76 -9.65
CA ALA A 135 17.95 0.88 -8.32
C ALA A 135 17.16 0.18 -7.21
N ILE A 136 15.83 0.07 -7.33
CA ILE A 136 14.96 -0.60 -6.35
C ILE A 136 14.95 -2.12 -6.55
N MET A 137 15.09 -2.61 -7.79
CA MET A 137 14.91 -4.01 -8.16
C MET A 137 16.22 -4.79 -8.36
N ASP A 138 17.35 -4.08 -8.44
CA ASP A 138 18.70 -4.62 -8.63
C ASP A 138 19.25 -5.24 -7.33
N ASP A 139 18.81 -6.47 -7.04
CA ASP A 139 19.23 -7.25 -5.86
C ASP A 139 20.75 -7.47 -5.83
N ASN A 140 21.37 -7.65 -7.00
CA ASN A 140 22.80 -7.96 -7.13
C ASN A 140 23.69 -6.72 -7.24
N LYS A 141 23.11 -5.51 -7.26
CA LYS A 141 23.80 -4.21 -7.34
C LYS A 141 24.68 -4.05 -8.58
N SER A 142 24.28 -4.63 -9.70
CA SER A 142 25.04 -4.54 -10.95
C SER A 142 24.81 -3.23 -11.73
N GLY A 143 23.80 -2.45 -11.36
CA GLY A 143 23.38 -1.22 -12.05
C GLY A 143 22.48 -1.44 -13.26
N VAL A 144 22.12 -2.69 -13.55
CA VAL A 144 21.31 -3.15 -14.70
C VAL A 144 20.50 -4.38 -14.27
N LEU A 145 19.42 -4.70 -15.00
CA LEU A 145 18.54 -5.82 -14.62
C LEU A 145 18.76 -7.04 -15.51
N ASN A 146 18.92 -8.22 -14.90
CA ASN A 146 18.87 -9.50 -15.60
C ASN A 146 17.42 -10.01 -15.75
N LEU A 147 17.23 -11.10 -16.51
CA LEU A 147 15.90 -11.67 -16.79
C LEU A 147 15.07 -11.94 -15.53
N ASN A 148 15.67 -12.45 -14.46
CA ASN A 148 14.93 -12.76 -13.23
C ASN A 148 14.47 -11.48 -12.51
N GLU A 149 15.31 -10.45 -12.50
CA GLU A 149 15.00 -9.14 -11.92
C GLU A 149 13.93 -8.42 -12.74
N VAL A 150 13.98 -8.51 -14.08
CA VAL A 150 12.95 -7.96 -14.97
C VAL A 150 11.61 -8.67 -14.78
N LYS A 151 11.61 -10.01 -14.72
CA LYS A 151 10.39 -10.79 -14.42
C LYS A 151 9.77 -10.37 -13.09
N ARG A 152 10.60 -10.20 -12.06
CA ARG A 152 10.13 -9.72 -10.75
C ARG A 152 9.57 -8.31 -10.85
N THR A 153 10.28 -7.41 -11.52
CA THR A 153 9.86 -6.02 -11.75
C THR A 153 8.48 -5.99 -12.42
N TRP A 154 8.30 -6.75 -13.50
CA TRP A 154 7.03 -6.82 -14.22
C TRP A 154 5.91 -7.42 -13.39
N LYS A 155 6.19 -8.49 -12.63
CA LYS A 155 5.22 -9.06 -11.68
C LYS A 155 4.78 -8.05 -10.63
N THR A 156 5.71 -7.25 -10.10
CA THR A 156 5.40 -6.18 -9.14
C THR A 156 4.53 -5.10 -9.77
N ILE A 157 4.83 -4.67 -11.00
CA ILE A 157 4.01 -3.70 -11.75
C ILE A 157 2.60 -4.23 -11.98
N LYS A 158 2.45 -5.50 -12.37
CA LYS A 158 1.15 -6.18 -12.50
C LYS A 158 0.35 -6.10 -11.20
N ALA A 159 0.96 -6.49 -10.08
CA ALA A 159 0.31 -6.45 -8.77
C ALA A 159 -0.16 -5.04 -8.39
N TYR A 160 0.69 -4.02 -8.61
CA TYR A 160 0.32 -2.64 -8.30
C TYR A 160 -0.72 -2.07 -9.26
N ARG A 161 -0.74 -2.50 -10.53
CA ARG A 161 -1.83 -2.16 -11.45
C ARG A 161 -3.16 -2.77 -10.99
N ASP A 162 -3.15 -4.02 -10.52
CA ASP A 162 -4.38 -4.66 -10.03
C ASP A 162 -4.91 -3.96 -8.79
N VAL A 163 -4.02 -3.50 -7.90
CA VAL A 163 -4.38 -2.62 -6.79
C VAL A 163 -4.95 -1.31 -7.31
N PHE A 164 -4.25 -0.61 -8.20
CA PHE A 164 -4.70 0.66 -8.79
C PHE A 164 -6.13 0.56 -9.34
N LYS A 165 -6.43 -0.49 -10.10
CA LYS A 165 -7.76 -0.73 -10.68
C LYS A 165 -8.87 -1.00 -9.67
N GLN A 166 -8.54 -1.49 -8.47
CA GLN A 166 -9.53 -1.67 -7.40
C GLN A 166 -9.92 -0.34 -6.76
N PHE A 167 -9.09 0.69 -6.90
CA PHE A 167 -9.27 2.00 -6.27
C PHE A 167 -9.64 3.11 -7.26
N ASP A 168 -9.32 2.96 -8.55
CA ASP A 168 -9.83 3.77 -9.66
C ASP A 168 -11.31 3.40 -9.95
N VAL A 169 -12.19 3.69 -8.98
CA VAL A 169 -13.61 3.31 -9.03
C VAL A 169 -14.34 4.03 -10.16
N ASN A 170 -13.91 5.25 -10.47
CA ASN A 170 -14.45 6.08 -11.54
C ASN A 170 -13.88 5.74 -12.93
N LYS A 171 -12.91 4.81 -13.03
CA LYS A 171 -12.22 4.41 -14.27
C LYS A 171 -11.64 5.60 -15.02
N THR A 172 -11.14 6.58 -14.29
CA THR A 172 -10.50 7.77 -14.87
C THR A 172 -9.07 7.49 -15.32
N ASN A 173 -8.54 6.28 -15.06
CA ASN A 173 -7.13 5.95 -15.19
C ASN A 173 -6.24 6.84 -14.30
N SER A 174 -6.80 7.37 -13.22
CA SER A 174 -6.11 8.21 -12.26
C SER A 174 -6.65 7.97 -10.86
N VAL A 175 -5.80 8.16 -9.85
CA VAL A 175 -6.19 8.06 -8.44
C VAL A 175 -6.04 9.42 -7.78
N ASP A 176 -7.10 9.87 -7.11
CA ASP A 176 -7.10 11.12 -6.35
C ASP A 176 -6.67 10.92 -4.87
N SER A 177 -6.58 12.03 -4.13
CA SER A 177 -6.18 12.00 -2.71
C SER A 177 -7.12 11.18 -1.80
N TYR A 178 -8.41 11.12 -2.13
CA TYR A 178 -9.44 10.42 -1.35
C TYR A 178 -9.39 8.91 -1.61
N GLU A 179 -9.29 8.52 -2.89
CA GLU A 179 -9.09 7.14 -3.32
C GLU A 179 -7.78 6.58 -2.75
N LEU A 180 -6.72 7.40 -2.74
CA LEU A 180 -5.44 7.04 -2.15
C LEU A 180 -5.52 6.82 -0.63
N GLY A 181 -6.21 7.70 0.09
CA GLY A 181 -6.43 7.52 1.54
C GLY A 181 -7.23 6.27 1.87
N THR A 182 -8.25 5.98 1.05
CA THR A 182 -9.05 4.74 1.15
C THR A 182 -8.19 3.51 0.89
N MET A 183 -7.31 3.57 -0.11
CA MET A 183 -6.37 2.50 -0.44
C MET A 183 -5.45 2.16 0.72
N PHE A 184 -4.74 3.16 1.25
CA PHE A 184 -3.83 2.96 2.37
C PHE A 184 -4.53 2.40 3.62
N SER A 185 -5.75 2.87 3.90
CA SER A 185 -6.57 2.35 5.00
C SER A 185 -6.93 0.87 4.79
N LYS A 186 -7.35 0.48 3.57
CA LYS A 186 -7.67 -0.92 3.25
C LYS A 186 -6.44 -1.84 3.25
N LEU A 187 -5.28 -1.33 2.85
CA LEU A 187 -4.02 -2.08 2.92
C LEU A 187 -3.47 -2.20 4.35
N GLY A 188 -4.15 -1.65 5.36
CA GLY A 188 -3.74 -1.75 6.75
C GLY A 188 -2.65 -0.77 7.18
N PHE A 189 -2.40 0.26 6.37
CA PHE A 189 -1.40 1.29 6.61
C PHE A 189 -2.06 2.67 6.50
N PRO A 190 -2.96 3.07 7.41
CA PRO A 190 -3.57 4.39 7.35
C PRO A 190 -2.48 5.47 7.37
N VAL A 191 -2.51 6.34 6.36
CA VAL A 191 -1.54 7.43 6.18
C VAL A 191 -2.19 8.75 6.60
N SER A 192 -1.47 9.60 7.34
CA SER A 192 -1.98 10.89 7.77
C SER A 192 -2.26 11.81 6.58
N ARG A 193 -3.23 12.74 6.72
CA ARG A 193 -3.59 13.69 5.66
C ARG A 193 -2.41 14.52 5.17
N ASN A 194 -1.49 14.88 6.06
CA ASN A 194 -0.26 15.62 5.71
C ASN A 194 0.67 14.81 4.79
N VAL A 195 0.79 13.50 5.03
CA VAL A 195 1.60 12.62 4.18
C VAL A 195 0.88 12.35 2.86
N LEU A 196 -0.44 12.13 2.86
CA LEU A 196 -1.24 12.01 1.63
C LEU A 196 -1.12 13.28 0.76
N ALA A 197 -1.25 14.47 1.35
CA ALA A 197 -1.09 15.74 0.66
C ALA A 197 0.32 15.90 0.08
N SER A 198 1.35 15.45 0.82
CA SER A 198 2.74 15.47 0.34
C SER A 198 2.92 14.51 -0.84
N ILE A 199 2.34 13.31 -0.78
CA ILE A 199 2.38 12.33 -1.86
C ILE A 199 1.69 12.89 -3.12
N VAL A 200 0.48 13.42 -2.99
CA VAL A 200 -0.28 14.00 -4.12
C VAL A 200 0.46 15.19 -4.70
N LYS A 201 1.09 16.03 -3.88
CA LYS A 201 1.92 17.13 -4.37
C LYS A 201 3.15 16.66 -5.15
N CYS A 202 3.71 15.48 -4.81
CA CYS A 202 4.87 14.92 -5.48
C CYS A 202 4.52 14.16 -6.78
N TYR A 203 3.37 13.48 -6.82
CA TYR A 203 3.04 12.53 -7.89
C TYR A 203 1.75 12.87 -8.66
N GLY A 204 0.95 13.81 -8.16
CA GLY A 204 -0.38 14.14 -8.69
C GLY A 204 -0.41 15.25 -9.75
N GLY A 205 0.75 15.69 -10.25
CA GLY A 205 0.79 16.71 -11.32
C GLY A 205 0.10 18.03 -10.93
N ARG A 206 -0.54 18.69 -11.92
CA ARG A 206 -1.25 19.97 -11.72
C ARG A 206 -2.72 19.81 -11.37
N ASP A 207 -3.28 18.67 -11.73
CA ASP A 207 -4.66 18.26 -11.54
C ASP A 207 -4.88 17.49 -10.22
N ASN A 208 -3.79 17.24 -9.46
CA ASN A 208 -3.77 16.43 -8.23
C ASN A 208 -4.20 14.97 -8.46
N GLN A 209 -4.03 14.49 -9.69
CA GLN A 209 -4.37 13.14 -10.12
C GLN A 209 -3.11 12.32 -10.36
N ILE A 210 -3.05 11.13 -9.75
CA ILE A 210 -1.89 10.25 -9.88
C ILE A 210 -2.15 9.23 -10.99
N SER A 211 -1.36 9.28 -12.06
CA SER A 211 -1.43 8.32 -13.15
C SER A 211 -0.93 6.94 -12.73
N LEU A 212 -1.25 5.87 -13.48
CA LEU A 212 -0.75 4.53 -13.17
C LEU A 212 0.80 4.44 -13.10
N PRO A 213 1.57 4.99 -14.07
CA PRO A 213 3.03 5.03 -13.94
C PRO A 213 3.52 5.75 -12.66
N ASP A 214 2.91 6.89 -12.31
CA ASP A 214 3.27 7.65 -11.12
C ASP A 214 2.89 6.90 -9.84
N PHE A 215 1.75 6.22 -9.83
CA PHE A 215 1.30 5.36 -8.74
C PHE A 215 2.26 4.20 -8.50
N VAL A 216 2.67 3.50 -9.56
CA VAL A 216 3.66 2.43 -9.48
C VAL A 216 4.97 2.96 -8.90
N MET A 217 5.46 4.11 -9.38
CA MET A 217 6.67 4.72 -8.85
C MET A 217 6.56 5.11 -7.38
N MET A 218 5.44 5.70 -7.00
CA MET A 218 5.13 6.07 -5.62
C MET A 218 5.14 4.86 -4.70
N ILE A 219 4.40 3.79 -5.03
CA ILE A 219 4.34 2.58 -4.19
C ILE A 219 5.68 1.86 -4.12
N CYS A 220 6.42 1.75 -5.23
CA CYS A 220 7.78 1.18 -5.23
C CYS A 220 8.71 1.92 -4.26
N LYS A 221 8.74 3.26 -4.34
CA LYS A 221 9.59 4.09 -3.47
C LYS A 221 9.16 4.02 -2.01
N LEU A 222 7.86 4.08 -1.72
CA LEU A 222 7.34 3.94 -0.35
C LEU A 222 7.72 2.57 0.23
N THR A 223 7.50 1.49 -0.51
CA THR A 223 7.84 0.12 -0.07
C THR A 223 9.33 -0.02 0.20
N PHE A 224 10.18 0.54 -0.66
CA PHE A 224 11.63 0.56 -0.48
C PHE A 224 12.05 1.33 0.78
N LEU A 225 11.48 2.52 1.01
CA LEU A 225 11.76 3.33 2.21
C LEU A 225 11.35 2.61 3.49
N PHE A 226 10.15 2.02 3.52
CA PHE A 226 9.67 1.26 4.68
C PHE A 226 10.55 0.04 4.97
N THR A 227 10.95 -0.70 3.94
CA THR A 227 11.81 -1.88 4.08
C THR A 227 13.19 -1.47 4.59
N SER A 228 13.79 -0.43 4.00
CA SER A 228 15.09 0.10 4.42
C SER A 228 15.08 0.59 5.87
N PHE A 229 14.01 1.28 6.28
CA PHE A 229 13.86 1.74 7.66
C PHE A 229 13.75 0.57 8.63
N LYS A 230 12.96 -0.45 8.30
CA LYS A 230 12.80 -1.64 9.15
C LYS A 230 14.11 -2.42 9.31
N ASP A 231 14.88 -2.58 8.23
CA ASP A 231 16.19 -3.25 8.28
C ASP A 231 17.17 -2.49 9.17
N GLN A 232 17.15 -1.16 9.15
CA GLN A 232 17.97 -0.33 10.04
C GLN A 232 17.57 -0.46 11.51
N GLN A 233 16.27 -0.58 11.81
CA GLN A 233 15.78 -0.79 13.18
C GLN A 233 16.20 -2.17 13.73
N LEU A 234 16.09 -3.22 12.91
CA LEU A 234 16.55 -4.56 13.29
C LEU A 234 18.05 -4.58 13.62
N ARG A 235 18.87 -3.97 12.76
CA ARG A 235 20.32 -3.84 13.00
C ARG A 235 20.68 -3.06 14.26
N ARG A 236 19.84 -2.11 14.69
CA ARG A 236 20.04 -1.36 15.94
C ARG A 236 19.68 -2.18 17.17
N ASN A 237 18.67 -3.04 17.09
CA ASN A 237 18.23 -3.87 18.22
C ASN A 237 19.10 -5.12 18.42
N ASP A 238 19.76 -5.63 17.39
CA ASP A 238 20.72 -6.75 17.52
C ASP A 238 22.09 -6.31 18.09
N GLY A 239 22.29 -5.00 18.31
CA GLY A 239 23.51 -4.40 18.83
C GLY A 239 23.43 -3.88 20.26
N SER A 240 22.34 -4.18 20.99
CA SER A 240 22.10 -3.75 22.39
C SER A 240 21.87 -4.92 23.33
#